data_AF-A0A7S1L5B3-F1
#
_entry.id   AF-A0A7S1L5B3-F1
#
_cell.length_a   1.000
_cell.length_b   1.000
_cell.length_c   1.000
_cell.angle_alpha   90.00
_cell.angle_beta   90.00
_cell.angle_gamma   90.00
#
_symmetry.space_group_name_H-M   'P 1'
#
loop_
_entity.id
_entity.type
_entity.pdbx_description
1 polymer ?
#
loop_
_entity_poly.entity_id
_entity_poly.type
_entity_poly.pdbx_seq_one_letter_code
_entity_poly.pdbx_strand_id
1 'polypeptide(L)'
;FVSGAHVFDPPALAMILDIRNDSDLTFVVDGEWLKAGDWKSSRTSPIAAHSTTQVELSASVEGVSGLIWWVDDAEHGVYASTAFSRPRL
;
A
#
# COMPACT_ATOMS: atom_id res chain seq x y z
N PHE A 1 32.11 4.70 30.70
CA PHE A 1 31.61 3.76 29.68
C PHE A 1 30.31 4.32 29.11
N VAL A 2 30.37 5.02 27.97
CA VAL A 2 29.16 5.50 27.28
C VAL A 2 29.17 4.83 25.92
N SER A 3 28.31 3.84 25.74
CA SER A 3 28.09 3.19 24.45
C SER A 3 26.71 3.61 23.95
N GLY A 4 26.65 4.80 23.35
CA GLY A 4 25.53 5.21 22.52
C GLY A 4 25.76 4.68 21.12
N ALA A 5 25.40 3.40 20.88
CA ALA A 5 25.30 2.89 19.53
C ALA A 5 24.04 3.50 18.91
N HIS A 6 24.21 4.61 18.18
CA HIS A 6 23.22 4.97 17.17
C HIS A 6 23.27 3.89 16.10
N VAL A 7 22.39 2.90 16.23
CA VAL A 7 22.04 2.02 15.12
C VAL A 7 21.53 2.94 14.02
N PHE A 8 22.32 3.11 12.97
CA PHE A 8 21.85 3.74 11.75
C PHE A 8 20.80 2.79 11.19
N ASP A 9 19.53 3.09 11.44
CA ASP A 9 18.44 2.43 10.75
C ASP A 9 18.33 3.13 9.38
N PRO A 10 18.81 2.52 8.28
CA PRO A 10 18.65 3.13 6.98
C PRO A 10 17.16 3.40 6.77
N PRO A 11 16.77 4.55 6.16
CA PRO A 11 15.36 4.85 5.96
C PRO A 11 14.70 3.66 5.28
N ALA A 12 13.71 3.07 5.95
CA ALA A 12 13.01 1.89 5.46
C ALA A 12 12.59 2.14 4.01
N LEU A 13 13.04 1.28 3.10
CA LEU A 13 12.64 1.38 1.70
C LEU A 13 11.11 1.32 1.66
N ALA A 14 10.48 2.33 1.08
CA ALA A 14 9.02 2.41 0.96
C ALA A 14 8.61 2.43 -0.51
N MET A 15 7.47 1.81 -0.81
CA MET A 15 6.76 1.96 -2.07
C MET A 15 5.52 2.80 -1.82
N ILE A 16 5.29 3.74 -2.72
CA ILE A 16 4.12 4.61 -2.71
C ILE A 16 3.34 4.30 -3.98
N LEU A 17 2.07 3.94 -3.82
CA LEU A 17 1.13 3.75 -4.92
C LEU A 17 0.17 4.94 -4.92
N ASP A 18 0.26 5.76 -5.96
CA ASP A 18 -0.70 6.85 -6.19
C ASP A 18 -1.83 6.32 -7.08
N ILE A 19 -3.02 6.20 -6.52
CA ILE A 19 -4.18 5.64 -7.21
C ILE A 19 -5.16 6.77 -7.50
N ARG A 20 -5.30 7.09 -8.79
CA ARG A 20 -6.27 8.06 -9.28
C ARG A 20 -7.55 7.35 -9.71
N ASN A 21 -8.67 7.75 -9.14
CA ASN A 21 -9.99 7.26 -9.48
C ASN A 21 -10.75 8.33 -10.28
N ASP A 22 -10.84 8.13 -11.60
CA ASP A 22 -11.62 8.98 -12.51
C ASP A 22 -13.04 8.43 -12.75
N SER A 23 -13.51 7.48 -11.93
CA SER A 23 -14.87 6.95 -11.98
C SER A 23 -15.79 7.66 -10.99
N ASP A 24 -17.09 7.41 -11.13
CA ASP A 24 -18.13 7.86 -10.20
C ASP A 24 -18.28 6.96 -8.95
N LEU A 25 -17.51 5.88 -8.85
CA LEU A 25 -17.59 4.92 -7.75
C LEU A 25 -16.61 5.28 -6.65
N THR A 26 -16.97 4.99 -5.40
CA THR A 26 -16.04 5.00 -4.27
C THR A 26 -15.65 3.57 -3.96
N PHE A 27 -14.35 3.34 -3.80
CA PHE A 27 -13.82 2.02 -3.51
C PHE A 27 -13.26 1.93 -2.10
N VAL A 28 -13.56 0.85 -1.40
CA VAL A 28 -13.02 0.54 -0.07
C VAL A 28 -12.11 -0.68 -0.15
N VAL A 29 -11.10 -0.75 0.71
CA VAL A 29 -10.20 -1.91 0.74
C VAL A 29 -11.01 -3.14 1.15
N ASP A 30 -11.00 -4.15 0.31
CA ASP A 30 -11.63 -5.45 0.58
C ASP A 30 -10.58 -6.46 1.07
N GLY A 31 -9.37 -6.39 0.52
CA GLY A 31 -8.29 -7.23 1.00
C GLY A 31 -6.96 -7.05 0.28
N GLU A 32 -6.02 -7.89 0.72
CA GLU A 32 -4.64 -7.87 0.26
C GLU A 32 -4.02 -9.26 0.33
N TRP A 33 -3.01 -9.47 -0.50
CA TRP A 33 -2.09 -10.57 -0.40
C TRP A 33 -0.66 -10.06 -0.60
N LEU A 34 0.02 -9.79 0.50
CA LEU A 34 1.41 -9.33 0.49
C LEU A 34 2.36 -10.54 0.58
N LYS A 35 3.21 -10.70 -0.43
CA LYS A 35 4.28 -11.69 -0.42
C LYS A 35 5.53 -11.17 0.28
N ALA A 36 5.81 -9.87 0.18
CA ALA A 36 6.91 -9.18 0.85
C ALA A 36 6.52 -7.73 1.16
N GLY A 37 7.05 -7.18 2.25
CA GLY A 37 6.67 -5.87 2.77
C GLY A 37 5.40 -5.89 3.60
N ASP A 38 5.02 -4.73 4.14
CA ASP A 38 3.81 -4.53 4.94
C ASP A 38 3.26 -3.11 4.72
N TRP A 39 2.04 -2.85 5.14
CA TRP A 39 1.48 -1.51 5.17
C TRP A 39 2.29 -0.58 6.08
N LYS A 40 2.58 0.62 5.59
CA LYS A 40 3.25 1.65 6.38
C LYS A 40 2.24 2.57 7.09
N SER A 41 1.08 2.80 6.48
CA SER A 41 -0.01 3.63 7.01
C SER A 41 -1.26 2.81 7.31
N SER A 42 -2.29 3.47 7.86
CA SER A 42 -3.62 2.86 7.99
C SER A 42 -4.10 2.31 6.64
N ARG A 43 -4.63 1.09 6.64
CA ARG A 43 -5.19 0.39 5.47
C ARG A 43 -6.50 0.99 4.97
N THR A 44 -7.05 2.00 5.66
CA THR A 44 -8.50 2.23 5.71
C THR A 44 -8.99 3.43 4.91
N SER A 45 -8.14 4.13 4.16
CA SER A 45 -8.60 5.28 3.39
C SER A 45 -9.34 4.81 2.14
N PRO A 46 -10.63 5.15 1.96
CA PRO A 46 -11.34 4.88 0.73
C PRO A 46 -10.69 5.61 -0.45
N ILE A 47 -10.88 5.07 -1.65
CA ILE A 47 -10.59 5.76 -2.89
C ILE A 47 -11.89 6.41 -3.37
N ALA A 48 -12.11 7.65 -2.96
CA ALA A 48 -13.32 8.39 -3.32
C ALA A 48 -13.40 8.62 -4.84
N ALA A 49 -14.62 8.76 -5.35
CA ALA A 49 -14.85 9.16 -6.73
C ALA A 49 -14.11 10.46 -7.06
N HIS A 50 -13.54 10.55 -8.27
CA HIS A 50 -12.83 11.74 -8.77
C HIS A 50 -11.69 12.23 -7.85
N SER A 51 -11.01 11.30 -7.17
CA SER A 51 -9.96 11.63 -6.20
C SER A 51 -8.66 10.86 -6.45
N THR A 52 -7.61 11.24 -5.74
CA THR A 52 -6.35 10.49 -5.70
C THR A 52 -6.08 10.08 -4.26
N THR A 53 -5.84 8.79 -4.07
CA THR A 53 -5.48 8.21 -2.77
C THR A 53 -4.06 7.66 -2.87
N GLN A 54 -3.29 7.87 -1.81
CA GLN A 54 -1.94 7.35 -1.69
C GLN A 54 -1.92 6.15 -0.74
N VAL A 55 -1.31 5.07 -1.19
CA VAL A 55 -1.07 3.85 -0.40
C VAL A 55 0.43 3.72 -0.17
N GLU A 56 0.82 3.68 1.11
CA GLU A 56 2.21 3.52 1.50
C GLU A 56 2.49 2.10 2.01
N LEU A 57 3.49 1.46 1.40
CA LEU A 57 3.98 0.15 1.77
C LEU A 57 5.44 0.26 2.23
N SER A 58 5.74 -0.36 3.35
CA SER A 58 7.09 -0.59 3.85
C SER A 58 7.68 -1.86 3.23
N ALA A 59 8.95 -1.82 2.84
CA ALA A 59 9.64 -2.98 2.31
C ALA A 59 10.24 -3.84 3.43
N SER A 60 10.20 -5.16 3.26
CA SER A 60 10.95 -6.11 4.06
C SER A 60 12.38 -6.29 3.52
N VAL A 61 13.12 -7.24 4.08
CA VAL A 61 14.44 -7.64 3.56
C VAL A 61 14.38 -8.15 2.12
N GLU A 62 13.25 -8.69 1.68
CA GLU A 62 13.01 -9.22 0.32
C GLU A 62 12.53 -8.15 -0.66
N GLY A 63 12.27 -6.92 -0.19
CA GLY A 63 11.63 -5.84 -0.95
C GLY A 63 10.14 -5.72 -0.62
N VAL A 64 9.32 -5.37 -1.61
CA VAL A 64 7.86 -5.25 -1.46
C VAL A 64 7.16 -5.83 -2.67
N SER A 65 6.20 -6.74 -2.46
CA SER A 65 5.42 -7.34 -3.55
C SER A 65 4.10 -7.91 -3.06
N GLY A 66 3.08 -7.86 -3.90
CA GLY A 66 1.76 -8.37 -3.54
C GLY A 66 0.66 -7.94 -4.50
N LEU A 67 -0.57 -8.15 -4.03
CA LEU A 67 -1.81 -7.75 -4.64
C LEU A 67 -2.65 -7.02 -3.59
N ILE A 68 -3.21 -5.87 -3.92
CA ILE A 68 -4.24 -5.21 -3.11
C ILE A 68 -5.47 -5.06 -4.00
N TRP A 69 -6.66 -5.26 -3.43
CA TRP A 69 -7.91 -5.05 -4.13
C TRP A 69 -8.90 -4.25 -3.29
N TRP A 70 -9.67 -3.46 -4.02
CA TRP A 70 -10.76 -2.66 -3.52
C TRP A 70 -12.04 -3.07 -4.22
N VAL A 71 -13.13 -2.82 -3.54
CA VAL A 71 -14.48 -3.12 -4.00
C VAL A 71 -15.31 -1.84 -3.93
N ASP A 72 -16.25 -1.64 -4.86
CA ASP A 72 -17.15 -0.50 -4.75
C ASP A 72 -17.99 -0.60 -3.47
N ASP A 73 -18.07 0.51 -2.73
CA ASP A 73 -18.70 0.58 -1.40
C ASP A 73 -20.23 0.42 -1.46
N ALA A 74 -20.83 0.70 -2.61
CA ALA A 74 -22.28 0.75 -2.75
C ALA A 74 -22.91 -0.63 -2.94
N GLU A 75 -22.45 -1.37 -3.95
CA GLU A 75 -23.05 -2.62 -4.40
C GLU A 75 -22.14 -3.83 -4.23
N HIS A 76 -20.84 -3.59 -3.99
CA HIS A 76 -19.81 -4.63 -3.92
C HIS A 76 -19.72 -5.52 -5.17
N GLY A 77 -20.01 -4.95 -6.35
CA GLY A 77 -20.04 -5.64 -7.64
C GLY A 77 -18.85 -5.36 -8.56
N VAL A 78 -18.09 -4.28 -8.31
CA VAL A 78 -16.95 -3.84 -9.11
C VAL A 78 -15.68 -3.89 -8.27
N TYR A 79 -14.68 -4.62 -8.76
CA TYR A 79 -13.37 -4.74 -8.13
C TYR A 79 -12.30 -3.97 -8.90
N ALA A 80 -11.51 -3.19 -8.19
CA ALA A 80 -10.27 -2.61 -8.67
C ALA A 80 -9.11 -3.36 -7.98
N SER A 81 -8.15 -3.87 -8.74
CA SER A 81 -7.04 -4.66 -8.18
C SER A 81 -5.72 -4.20 -8.77
N THR A 82 -4.69 -4.10 -7.93
CA THR A 82 -3.34 -3.72 -8.35
C THR A 82 -2.33 -4.73 -7.84
N ALA A 83 -1.61 -5.37 -8.77
CA ALA A 83 -0.43 -6.17 -8.47
C ALA A 83 0.82 -5.31 -8.58
N PHE A 84 1.76 -5.47 -7.64
CA PHE A 84 3.00 -4.70 -7.60
C PHE A 84 4.17 -5.56 -7.15
N SER A 85 5.37 -5.17 -7.57
CA SER A 85 6.62 -5.80 -7.14
C SER A 85 7.78 -4.83 -7.28
N ARG A 86 8.59 -4.75 -6.22
CA ARG A 86 9.87 -4.08 -6.17
C ARG A 86 10.81 -4.92 -5.31
N PRO A 87 11.60 -5.81 -5.91
CA PRO A 87 12.57 -6.62 -5.18
C PRO A 87 13.69 -5.74 -4.61
N ARG A 88 14.33 -6.22 -3.54
CA ARG A 88 15.60 -5.65 -3.05
C ARG A 88 16.76 -6.33 -3.79
N LEU A 89 17.71 -5.53 -4.29
CA LEU A 89 18.96 -5.99 -4.90
C LEU A 89 19.89 -6.64 -3.87
#